data_AF-A0A920IZL0-F1
#
_entry.id   AF-A0A920IZL0-F1
#
_cell.length_a   1.000
_cell.length_b   1.000
_cell.length_c   1.000
_cell.angle_alpha   90.00
_cell.angle_beta   90.00
_cell.angle_gamma   90.00
#
_symmetry.space_group_name_H-M   'P 1'
#
loop_
_entity.id
_entity.type
_entity.pdbx_description
1 polymer ?
#
loop_
_entity_poly.entity_id
_entity_poly.type
_entity_poly.pdbx_seq_one_letter_code
_entity_poly.pdbx_strand_id
1 'polypeptide(L)'
;MNFYVEDENILKVLSNHDVFYVLGHYRKNEAHQNLIPEVLIDISKKIDLLISSGFDRSKIILDPGIGFGKKTPKESKNILANIEILKKSFNLPVMVGSSRNFL
;
A
#
# COMPACT_ATOMS: atom_id res chain seq x y z
N MET A 1 9.48 -16.67 -2.73
CA MET A 1 9.81 -15.67 -1.70
C MET A 1 8.69 -14.67 -1.70
N ASN A 2 7.91 -14.63 -0.63
CA ASN A 2 6.92 -13.58 -0.43
C ASN A 2 7.69 -12.32 -0.03
N PHE A 3 7.30 -11.18 -0.59
CA PHE A 3 7.85 -9.90 -0.19
C PHE A 3 6.75 -9.19 0.60
N TYR A 4 7.10 -8.44 1.65
CA TYR A 4 6.16 -7.66 2.49
C TYR A 4 5.31 -8.49 3.46
N VAL A 5 4.07 -8.05 3.72
CA VAL A 5 3.18 -8.59 4.77
C VAL A 5 2.63 -9.98 4.45
N GLU A 6 2.91 -10.48 3.24
CA GLU A 6 2.66 -11.85 2.82
C GLU A 6 3.73 -12.84 3.37
N ASP A 7 4.81 -12.33 3.99
CA ASP A 7 5.78 -13.14 4.73
C ASP A 7 5.41 -13.17 6.23
N GLU A 8 5.13 -14.37 6.75
CA GLU A 8 4.78 -14.58 8.16
C GLU A 8 5.86 -14.08 9.13
N ASN A 9 7.14 -14.10 8.74
CA ASN A 9 8.22 -13.59 9.57
C ASN A 9 8.13 -12.06 9.71
N ILE A 10 7.75 -11.36 8.63
CA ILE A 10 7.51 -9.91 8.67
C ILE A 10 6.31 -9.61 9.55
N LEU A 11 5.20 -10.33 9.39
CA LEU A 11 4.03 -10.17 10.26
C LEU A 11 4.39 -10.35 11.74
N LYS A 12 5.16 -11.39 12.07
CA LYS A 12 5.62 -11.65 13.44
C LYS A 12 6.53 -10.55 13.97
N VAL A 13 7.42 -10.00 13.16
CA VAL A 13 8.25 -8.86 13.58
C VAL A 13 7.35 -7.65 13.88
N LEU A 14 6.42 -7.32 12.98
CA LEU A 14 5.54 -6.17 13.15
C LEU A 14 4.62 -6.30 14.37
N SER A 15 4.04 -7.48 14.60
CA SER A 15 3.11 -7.68 15.73
C SER A 15 3.79 -7.73 17.10
N ASN A 16 5.10 -8.02 17.16
CA ASN A 16 5.86 -8.09 18.42
C ASN A 16 6.61 -6.80 18.78
N HIS A 17 6.51 -5.74 17.96
CA HIS A 17 7.23 -4.49 18.22
C HIS A 17 6.29 -3.27 18.17
N ASP A 18 6.60 -2.26 18.98
CA ASP A 18 5.90 -0.99 18.97
C ASP A 18 6.46 -0.07 17.87
N VAL A 19 6.03 -0.30 16.63
CA VAL A 19 6.53 0.45 15.46
C VAL A 19 5.40 0.83 14.51
N PHE A 20 5.59 1.94 13.80
CA PHE A 20 4.77 2.29 12.62
C PHE A 20 5.21 1.47 11.41
N TYR A 21 4.24 1.08 10.58
CA TYR A 21 4.49 0.34 9.35
C TYR A 21 3.97 1.09 8.13
N VAL A 22 4.85 1.34 7.16
CA VAL A 22 4.48 1.88 5.85
C VAL A 22 4.08 0.73 4.94
N LEU A 23 2.78 0.63 4.70
CA LEU A 23 2.19 -0.35 3.79
C LEU A 23 2.23 0.17 2.35
N GLY A 24 3.27 -0.23 1.62
CA GLY A 24 3.45 0.08 0.20
C GLY A 24 2.62 -0.80 -0.73
N HIS A 25 1.90 -0.19 -1.68
CA HIS A 25 1.26 -0.89 -2.79
C HIS A 25 2.24 -1.19 -3.92
N TYR A 26 2.35 -2.46 -4.29
CA TYR A 26 3.13 -2.93 -5.43
C TYR A 26 2.43 -4.13 -6.07
N ARG A 27 2.43 -4.17 -7.41
CA ARG A 27 2.07 -5.34 -8.22
C ARG A 27 3.23 -5.73 -9.13
N LYS A 28 3.49 -7.03 -9.21
CA LYS A 28 4.54 -7.58 -10.08
C LYS A 28 3.97 -7.84 -11.49
N ASN A 29 4.40 -7.06 -12.47
CA ASN A 29 4.16 -7.25 -13.91
C ASN A 29 2.69 -7.28 -14.41
N GLU A 30 1.70 -7.10 -13.54
CA GLU A 30 0.30 -7.01 -13.92
C GLU A 30 -0.08 -5.57 -14.28
N ALA A 31 -0.81 -5.39 -15.39
CA ALA A 31 -1.43 -4.09 -15.71
C ALA A 31 -2.76 -4.00 -14.95
N HIS A 32 -3.11 -2.81 -14.47
CA HIS A 32 -4.44 -2.59 -13.91
C HIS A 32 -5.46 -2.43 -15.05
N GLN A 33 -6.62 -3.07 -14.92
CA GLN A 33 -7.76 -2.78 -15.80
C GLN A 33 -8.51 -1.54 -15.28
N ASN A 34 -8.70 -1.49 -13.97
CA ASN A 34 -9.34 -0.42 -13.20
C ASN A 34 -8.43 -0.02 -12.04
N LEU A 35 -7.50 0.90 -12.31
CA LEU A 35 -6.41 1.28 -11.40
C LEU A 35 -6.84 1.55 -9.95
N ILE A 36 -7.76 2.49 -9.72
CA ILE A 36 -8.12 2.90 -8.35
C ILE A 36 -8.83 1.78 -7.59
N PRO A 37 -9.90 1.14 -8.11
CA PRO A 37 -10.53 0.00 -7.42
C PRO A 37 -9.55 -1.13 -7.10
N GLU A 38 -8.67 -1.46 -8.03
CA GLU A 38 -7.68 -2.53 -7.84
C GLU A 38 -6.64 -2.19 -6.76
N VAL A 39 -6.13 -0.96 -6.73
CA VAL A 39 -5.24 -0.47 -5.66
C VAL A 39 -5.93 -0.56 -4.29
N LEU A 40 -7.20 -0.16 -4.20
CA LEU A 40 -7.97 -0.25 -2.95
C LEU A 40 -8.14 -1.71 -2.49
N ILE A 41 -8.49 -2.62 -3.41
CA ILE A 41 -8.66 -4.05 -3.10
C ILE A 41 -7.35 -4.65 -2.55
N ASP A 42 -6.22 -4.34 -3.19
CA ASP A 42 -4.92 -4.86 -2.76
C ASP A 42 -4.52 -4.33 -1.38
N ILE A 43 -4.68 -3.02 -1.15
CA ILE A 43 -4.40 -2.41 0.15
C ILE A 43 -5.30 -3.02 1.23
N SER A 44 -6.59 -3.19 0.95
CA SER A 44 -7.54 -3.81 1.89
C SER A 44 -7.07 -5.20 2.33
N LYS A 45 -6.72 -6.07 1.39
CA LYS A 45 -6.24 -7.43 1.69
C LYS A 45 -5.01 -7.41 2.61
N LYS A 46 -4.09 -6.47 2.39
CA LYS A 46 -2.88 -6.34 3.21
C LYS A 46 -3.15 -5.77 4.60
N ILE A 47 -4.10 -4.84 4.73
CA ILE A 47 -4.58 -4.36 6.03
C ILE A 47 -5.21 -5.52 6.81
N ASP A 48 -6.05 -6.33 6.15
CA ASP A 48 -6.72 -7.47 6.80
C ASP A 48 -5.71 -8.50 7.31
N LEU A 49 -4.64 -8.78 6.56
CA LEU A 49 -3.53 -9.63 7.01
C LEU A 49 -2.81 -9.07 8.24
N LEU A 50 -2.48 -7.76 8.24
CA LEU A 50 -1.84 -7.10 9.37
C LEU A 50 -2.70 -7.18 10.63
N ILE A 51 -3.98 -6.80 10.53
CA ILE A 51 -4.91 -6.83 11.67
C ILE A 51 -5.09 -8.26 12.18
N SER A 52 -5.24 -9.22 11.28
CA SER A 52 -5.38 -10.64 11.64
C SER A 52 -4.14 -11.22 12.33
N SER A 53 -2.96 -10.64 12.08
CA SER A 53 -1.72 -10.99 12.79
C SER A 53 -1.57 -10.36 14.17
N GLY A 54 -2.52 -9.50 14.57
CA GLY A 54 -2.49 -8.74 15.82
C GLY A 54 -1.78 -7.38 15.72
N PHE A 55 -1.43 -6.91 14.51
CA PHE A 55 -0.84 -5.59 14.35
C PHE A 55 -1.85 -4.47 14.60
N ASP A 56 -1.43 -3.43 15.31
CA ASP A 56 -2.29 -2.29 15.61
C ASP A 56 -2.56 -1.46 14.35
N ARG A 57 -3.83 -1.45 13.93
CA ARG A 57 -4.30 -0.70 12.76
C ARG A 57 -3.90 0.78 12.80
N SER A 58 -3.87 1.40 13.98
CA SER A 58 -3.54 2.83 14.12
C SER A 58 -2.10 3.15 13.74
N LYS A 59 -1.23 2.14 13.67
CA LYS A 59 0.18 2.24 13.30
C LYS A 59 0.45 2.01 11.81
N ILE A 60 -0.59 1.83 11.00
CA ILE A 60 -0.48 1.67 9.55
C ILE A 60 -0.43 3.05 8.88
N ILE A 61 0.56 3.24 8.01
CA ILE A 61 0.66 4.37 7.08
C ILE A 61 0.55 3.80 5.67
N LEU A 62 -0.34 4.34 4.84
CA LEU A 62 -0.50 3.88 3.47
C LEU A 62 0.50 4.57 2.54
N ASP A 63 1.15 3.80 1.68
CA ASP A 63 1.92 4.32 0.55
C ASP A 63 1.36 3.73 -0.77
N PRO A 64 0.82 4.56 -1.69
CA PRO A 64 0.29 4.08 -2.96
C PRO A 64 1.35 3.49 -3.91
N GLY A 65 2.64 3.59 -3.57
CA GLY A 65 3.74 3.02 -4.34
C GLY A 65 3.88 3.68 -5.71
N ILE A 66 3.93 5.01 -5.74
CA ILE A 66 4.20 5.76 -6.97
C ILE A 66 5.57 5.34 -7.53
N GLY A 67 5.60 4.96 -8.81
CA GLY A 67 6.82 4.42 -9.46
C GLY A 67 7.10 2.94 -9.18
N PHE A 68 6.24 2.23 -8.43
CA PHE A 68 6.40 0.80 -8.12
C PHE A 68 5.21 -0.01 -8.65
N GLY A 69 5.41 -0.71 -9.77
CA GLY A 69 4.36 -1.55 -10.40
C GLY A 69 3.29 -0.75 -11.16
N LYS A 70 3.50 0.56 -11.36
CA LYS A 70 2.67 1.44 -12.20
C LYS A 70 3.41 1.56 -13.53
N LYS A 71 2.85 0.98 -14.58
CA LYS A 71 3.48 0.82 -15.89
C LYS A 71 3.65 2.14 -16.64
N THR A 72 2.86 3.16 -16.30
CA THR A 72 2.92 4.47 -16.98
C THR A 72 2.91 5.64 -16.00
N PRO A 73 3.51 6.80 -16.36
CA PRO A 73 3.35 8.03 -15.59
C PRO A 73 1.89 8.45 -15.41
N LYS A 74 1.02 8.09 -16.37
CA LYS A 74 -0.42 8.37 -16.29
C LYS A 74 -1.08 7.62 -15.13
N GLU A 75 -0.69 6.38 -14.85
CA GLU A 75 -1.18 5.65 -13.68
C GLU A 75 -0.74 6.33 -12.38
N SER A 76 0.54 6.71 -12.27
CA SER A 76 1.04 7.47 -11.12
C SER A 76 0.26 8.76 -10.89
N LYS A 77 0.03 9.56 -11.95
CA LYS A 77 -0.80 10.78 -11.88
C LYS A 77 -2.23 10.50 -11.47
N ASN A 78 -2.82 9.44 -12.00
CA ASN A 78 -4.20 9.08 -11.68
C ASN A 78 -4.35 8.70 -10.20
N ILE A 79 -3.39 7.97 -9.62
CA ILE A 79 -3.39 7.68 -8.18
C ILE A 79 -3.24 8.95 -7.35
N LEU A 80 -2.33 9.85 -7.73
CA LEU A 80 -2.16 11.13 -7.02
C LEU A 80 -3.40 12.02 -7.10
N ALA A 81 -4.03 12.11 -8.27
CA ALA A 81 -5.27 12.86 -8.46
C ALA A 81 -6.44 12.29 -7.61
N ASN A 82 -6.37 11.01 -7.25
CA ASN A 82 -7.37 10.30 -6.46
C ASN A 82 -6.88 9.94 -5.04
N ILE A 83 -5.83 10.60 -4.54
CA ILE A 83 -5.21 10.25 -3.25
C ILE A 83 -6.19 10.37 -2.07
N GLU A 84 -7.12 11.31 -2.16
CA GLU A 84 -8.20 11.50 -1.17
C GLU A 84 -9.14 10.30 -1.09
N ILE A 85 -9.31 9.54 -2.19
CA ILE A 85 -10.10 8.31 -2.17
C ILE A 85 -9.42 7.28 -1.26
N LEU A 86 -8.10 7.08 -1.38
CA LEU A 86 -7.37 6.16 -0.51
C LEU A 86 -7.50 6.55 0.96
N LYS A 87 -7.30 7.84 1.27
CA LYS A 87 -7.43 8.37 2.63
C LYS A 87 -8.82 8.12 3.21
N LYS A 88 -9.88 8.40 2.43
CA LYS A 88 -11.28 8.23 2.88
C LYS A 88 -11.71 6.77 2.97
N SER A 89 -11.26 5.91 2.06
CA SER A 89 -11.61 4.48 2.04
C SER A 89 -11.12 3.75 3.28
N PHE A 90 -9.96 4.13 3.82
CA PHE A 90 -9.37 3.44 4.97
C PHE A 90 -9.29 4.29 6.24
N ASN A 91 -9.52 5.60 6.19
CA ASN A 91 -9.33 6.47 7.34
C ASN A 91 -7.95 6.25 8.01
N LEU A 92 -6.89 6.22 7.19
CA LEU A 92 -5.50 6.03 7.60
C LEU A 92 -4.63 7.17 7.03
N PRO A 93 -3.51 7.51 7.69
CA PRO A 93 -2.51 8.41 7.12
C PRO A 93 -2.02 7.88 5.76
N VAL A 94 -1.80 8.79 4.82
CA VAL A 94 -1.24 8.47 3.51
C VAL A 94 0.08 9.22 3.35
N MET A 95 1.15 8.49 3.10
CA MET A 95 2.46 9.02 2.75
C MET A 95 2.66 8.88 1.24
N VAL A 96 3.19 9.91 0.60
CA VAL A 96 3.51 9.89 -0.83
C VAL A 96 5.00 10.08 -1.00
N GLY A 97 5.69 9.03 -1.45
CA GLY A 97 7.10 9.07 -1.81
C GLY A 97 7.28 9.24 -3.33
N SER A 98 7.21 10.46 -3.87
CA SER A 98 7.61 10.71 -5.25
C SER A 98 9.10 11.07 -5.32
N SER A 99 9.98 10.06 -5.44
CA SER A 99 11.33 10.33 -5.95
C SER A 99 11.24 10.76 -7.42
N ARG A 100 12.34 11.26 -8.01
CA ARG A 100 12.50 11.79 -9.39
C ARG A 100 11.99 10.88 -10.54
N ASN A 101 11.35 9.76 -10.21
CA ASN A 101 10.81 8.75 -11.10
C ASN A 101 9.34 9.05 -11.44
N PHE A 102 9.13 9.50 -12.69
CA PHE A 102 7.90 9.32 -13.48
C PHE A 102 6.59 9.91 -12.90
N LEU A 103 6.67 11.14 -12.38
CA LEU A 103 5.59 12.12 -12.58
C LEU A 103 5.64 12.69 -14.01
#